data_AF-A0A0L8HG34-F1
#
_entry.id   AF-A0A0L8HG34-F1
#
_cell.length_a   1.000
_cell.length_b   1.000
_cell.length_c   1.000
_cell.angle_alpha   90.00
_cell.angle_beta   90.00
_cell.angle_gamma   90.00
#
_symmetry.space_group_name_H-M   'P 1'
#
loop_
_entity.id
_entity.type
_entity.pdbx_description
1 polymer ?
#
loop_
_entity_poly.entity_id
_entity_poly.type
_entity_poly.pdbx_seq_one_letter_code
_entity_poly.pdbx_strand_id
1 'polypeptide(L)'
;MESAYGYTIFWKGLPKGQRRESGVGFALKNTLVSSIAELPSGISDRIMSCRIKLIKGRFLTVVSIYAPTMSHSEETVGQFYDNLARLLRKLHHLKNCLIL
;
A
#
# COMPACT_ATOMS: atom_id res chain seq x y z
N MET A 1 1.11 2.83 -13.34
CA MET A 1 2.54 2.53 -13.24
C MET A 1 3.25 3.55 -14.11
N GLU A 2 4.14 4.32 -13.52
CA GLU A 2 4.91 5.35 -14.23
C GLU A 2 6.39 5.14 -13.90
N SER A 3 7.26 5.19 -14.91
CA SER A 3 8.71 5.06 -14.72
C SER A 3 9.32 6.46 -14.78
N ALA A 4 10.01 6.86 -13.72
CA ALA A 4 10.62 8.18 -13.58
C ALA A 4 12.00 8.04 -12.93
N TYR A 5 13.04 8.55 -13.60
CA TYR A 5 14.39 8.72 -13.03
C TYR A 5 14.94 7.52 -12.24
N GLY A 6 14.75 6.30 -12.73
CA GLY A 6 15.25 5.07 -12.08
C GLY A 6 14.33 4.47 -11.01
N TYR A 7 13.11 5.00 -10.85
CA TYR A 7 12.06 4.48 -9.98
C TYR A 7 10.78 4.19 -10.77
N THR A 8 10.02 3.22 -10.30
CA THR A 8 8.68 2.90 -10.75
C THR A 8 7.70 3.27 -9.65
N ILE A 9 6.72 4.11 -10.01
CA ILE A 9 5.73 4.63 -9.09
C ILE A 9 4.42 3.85 -9.24
N PHE A 10 3.93 3.38 -8.10
CA PHE A 10 2.62 2.78 -7.93
C PHE A 10 1.82 3.65 -6.98
N TRP A 11 0.57 3.97 -7.30
CA TRP A 11 -0.26 4.79 -6.44
C TRP A 11 -1.74 4.44 -6.63
N LYS A 12 -2.52 4.69 -5.58
CA LYS A 12 -3.97 4.66 -5.59
C LYS A 12 -4.45 5.87 -4.81
N GLY A 13 -5.37 6.61 -5.39
CA GLY A 13 -6.07 7.70 -4.74
C GLY A 13 -7.51 7.72 -5.21
N LEU A 14 -8.21 8.80 -4.90
CA LEU A 14 -9.59 8.98 -5.34
C LEU A 14 -9.68 9.15 -6.88
N PRO A 15 -10.83 8.77 -7.48
CA PRO A 15 -11.06 8.95 -8.90
C PRO A 15 -10.93 10.41 -9.36
N LYS A 16 -10.67 10.60 -10.65
CA LYS A 16 -10.70 11.94 -11.27
C LYS A 16 -12.08 12.57 -11.04
N GLY A 17 -12.09 13.85 -10.68
CA GLY A 17 -13.31 14.61 -10.38
C GLY A 17 -13.66 14.67 -8.89
N GLN A 18 -13.03 13.87 -8.04
CA GLN A 18 -13.13 14.01 -6.58
C GLN A 18 -11.97 14.83 -6.02
N ARG A 19 -12.21 15.50 -4.89
CA ARG A 19 -11.16 16.26 -4.19
C ARG A 19 -10.07 15.29 -3.74
N ARG A 20 -8.81 15.60 -4.03
CA ARG A 20 -7.65 14.74 -3.71
C ARG A 20 -7.30 14.84 -2.21
N GLU A 21 -8.16 14.27 -1.38
CA GLU A 21 -8.02 14.27 0.09
C GLU A 21 -7.27 13.04 0.61
N SER A 22 -6.96 12.10 -0.28
CA SER A 22 -6.28 10.85 0.04
C SER A 22 -5.50 10.31 -1.15
N GLY A 23 -4.49 9.52 -0.82
CA GLY A 23 -3.67 8.79 -1.78
C GLY A 23 -2.55 8.07 -1.05
N VAL A 24 -2.26 6.87 -1.51
CA VAL A 24 -1.13 6.05 -1.05
C VAL A 24 -0.36 5.55 -2.25
N GLY A 25 0.92 5.30 -2.06
CA GLY A 25 1.77 4.82 -3.13
C GLY A 25 3.16 4.42 -2.70
N PHE A 26 3.85 3.76 -3.62
CA PHE A 26 5.25 3.39 -3.50
C PHE A 26 6.04 3.95 -4.66
N ALA A 27 7.21 4.50 -4.37
CA ALA A 27 8.27 4.68 -5.34
C ALA A 27 9.30 3.56 -5.13
N LEU A 28 9.33 2.58 -6.03
CA LEU A 28 10.27 1.46 -5.96
C LEU A 28 11.41 1.69 -6.94
N LYS A 29 12.66 1.54 -6.49
CA LYS A 29 13.81 1.59 -7.41
C LYS A 29 13.65 0.52 -8.47
N ASN A 30 13.96 0.81 -9.73
CA ASN A 30 13.72 -0.11 -10.86
C ASN A 30 14.40 -1.48 -10.67
N THR A 31 15.54 -1.51 -9.96
CA THR A 31 16.24 -2.76 -9.61
C THR A 31 15.47 -3.65 -8.63
N LEU A 32 14.54 -3.10 -7.86
CA LEU A 32 13.67 -3.84 -6.94
C LEU A 32 12.37 -4.28 -7.61
N VAL A 33 11.98 -3.66 -8.72
CA VAL A 33 10.73 -3.98 -9.43
C VAL A 33 10.74 -5.41 -9.94
N SER A 34 11.89 -5.89 -10.43
CA SER A 34 12.08 -7.29 -10.83
C SER A 34 11.98 -8.29 -9.67
N SER A 35 12.11 -7.82 -8.43
CA SER A 35 12.04 -8.64 -7.21
C SER A 35 10.65 -8.61 -6.57
N ILE A 36 9.67 -7.93 -7.16
CA ILE A 36 8.30 -7.90 -6.65
C ILE A 36 7.68 -9.29 -6.80
N ALA A 37 7.25 -9.87 -5.68
CA ALA A 37 6.54 -11.14 -5.63
C ALA A 37 5.03 -10.94 -5.78
N GLU A 38 4.49 -9.86 -5.21
CA GLU A 38 3.09 -9.45 -5.37
C GLU A 38 3.05 -7.95 -5.67
N LEU A 39 2.47 -7.59 -6.82
CA LEU A 39 2.38 -6.21 -7.27
C LEU A 39 1.67 -5.33 -6.24
N PRO A 40 2.06 -4.05 -6.11
CA PRO A 40 1.36 -3.10 -5.26
C PRO A 40 -0.15 -3.11 -5.50
N SER A 41 -0.90 -3.53 -4.48
CA SER A 41 -2.35 -3.61 -4.51
C SER A 41 -2.93 -2.54 -3.61
N GLY A 42 -3.63 -1.57 -4.20
CA GLY A 42 -4.34 -0.55 -3.45
C GLY A 42 -5.67 -1.09 -2.95
N ILE A 43 -5.74 -1.43 -1.66
CA ILE A 43 -6.93 -1.95 -1.00
C ILE A 43 -7.98 -0.85 -0.87
N SER A 44 -7.53 0.36 -0.55
CA SER A 44 -8.29 1.59 -0.64
C SER A 44 -7.39 2.72 -1.16
N ASP A 45 -7.94 3.90 -1.37
CA ASP A 45 -7.22 5.16 -1.53
C ASP A 45 -6.30 5.53 -0.35
N ARG A 46 -6.41 4.79 0.78
CA ARG A 46 -5.67 5.01 2.03
C ARG A 46 -4.80 3.83 2.48
N ILE A 47 -4.88 2.69 1.80
CA ILE A 47 -4.12 1.48 2.16
C ILE A 47 -3.61 0.81 0.88
N MET A 48 -2.30 0.63 0.78
CA MET A 48 -1.65 -0.12 -0.28
C MET A 48 -0.63 -1.09 0.29
N SER A 49 -0.55 -2.30 -0.26
CA SER A 49 0.46 -3.29 0.14
C SER A 49 1.27 -3.79 -1.05
N CYS A 50 2.55 -4.06 -0.84
CA CYS A 50 3.45 -4.68 -1.82
C CYS A 50 4.27 -5.78 -1.14
N ARG A 51 4.53 -6.88 -1.84
CA ARG A 51 5.41 -7.94 -1.35
C ARG A 51 6.63 -8.07 -2.25
N ILE A 52 7.81 -7.92 -1.65
CA ILE A 52 9.10 -7.95 -2.34
C ILE A 52 9.87 -9.18 -1.88
N LYS A 53 10.40 -9.95 -2.83
CA LYS A 53 11.28 -11.08 -2.57
C LYS A 53 12.66 -10.56 -2.14
N LEU A 54 13.15 -11.06 -1.03
CA LEU A 54 14.49 -10.82 -0.51
C LEU A 54 15.41 -12.03 -0.79
N ILE A 55 16.67 -11.90 -0.43
CA ILE A 55 17.67 -12.96 -0.52
C ILE A 55 17.31 -14.11 0.45
N LYS A 56 17.64 -15.35 0.06
CA LYS A 56 17.42 -16.60 0.83
C LYS A 56 15.94 -16.98 0.99
N GLY A 57 15.11 -16.71 -0.01
CA GLY A 57 13.69 -17.11 0.01
C GLY A 57 12.83 -16.35 1.02
N ARG A 58 13.35 -15.25 1.58
CA ARG A 58 12.59 -14.37 2.48
C ARG A 58 11.78 -13.37 1.67
N PHE A 59 10.76 -12.80 2.30
CA PHE A 59 9.94 -11.76 1.72
C PHE A 59 9.86 -10.59 2.71
N LEU A 60 9.75 -9.38 2.15
CA LEU A 60 9.36 -8.17 2.87
C LEU A 60 7.98 -7.79 2.37
N THR A 61 7.02 -7.69 3.29
CA THR A 61 5.75 -7.03 2.98
C THR A 61 5.85 -5.59 3.45
N VAL A 62 5.61 -4.65 2.53
CA VAL A 62 5.53 -3.22 2.84
C VAL A 62 4.08 -2.79 2.69
N VAL A 63 3.56 -2.09 3.69
CA VAL A 63 2.21 -1.54 3.68
C VAL A 63 2.33 -0.03 3.83
N SER A 64 1.81 0.74 2.87
CA SER A 64 1.65 2.19 2.96
C SER A 64 0.25 2.50 3.44
N ILE A 65 0.14 3.25 4.53
CA ILE A 65 -1.13 3.57 5.19
C ILE A 65 -1.24 5.07 5.42
N TYR A 66 -2.40 5.62 5.09
CA TYR A 66 -2.74 6.99 5.46
C TYR A 66 -4.09 7.05 6.19
N ALA A 67 -4.01 7.16 7.52
CA ALA A 67 -5.20 7.18 8.37
C ALA A 67 -6.12 8.38 8.04
N PRO A 68 -7.45 8.20 8.09
CA PRO A 68 -8.39 9.30 7.99
C PRO A 68 -8.24 10.25 9.20
N THR A 69 -8.44 11.54 8.99
CA THR A 69 -8.46 12.56 10.04
C THR A 69 -9.81 12.56 10.76
N MET A 70 -9.86 13.15 11.97
CA MET A 70 -11.11 13.26 12.77
C MET A 70 -12.26 14.01 12.06
N SER A 71 -11.98 14.75 11.00
CA SER A 71 -12.99 15.46 10.20
C SER A 71 -13.79 14.55 9.25
N HIS A 72 -13.42 13.27 9.11
CA HIS A 72 -14.15 12.30 8.29
C HIS A 72 -15.33 11.70 9.05
N SER A 73 -16.33 11.18 8.32
CA SER A 73 -17.47 10.49 8.93
C SER A 73 -17.03 9.23 9.68
N GLU A 74 -17.76 8.86 10.74
CA GLU A 74 -17.55 7.60 11.47
C GLU A 74 -17.59 6.38 10.54
N GLU A 75 -18.45 6.41 9.52
CA GLU A 75 -18.53 5.37 8.48
C GLU A 75 -17.19 5.23 7.72
N THR A 76 -16.58 6.35 7.32
CA THR A 76 -15.29 6.34 6.62
C THR A 76 -14.18 5.78 7.52
N VAL A 77 -14.18 6.19 8.79
CA VAL A 77 -13.21 5.71 9.78
C VAL A 77 -13.39 4.21 10.04
N GLY A 78 -14.63 3.76 10.23
CA GLY A 78 -14.95 2.34 10.42
C GLY A 78 -14.51 1.49 9.24
N GLN A 79 -14.86 1.90 8.02
CA GLN A 79 -14.47 1.18 6.81
C GLN A 79 -12.94 1.14 6.61
N PHE A 80 -12.22 2.18 7.04
CA PHE A 80 -10.76 2.17 7.04
C PHE A 80 -10.21 1.09 7.99
N TYR A 81 -10.68 1.04 9.24
CA TYR A 81 -10.21 0.04 10.21
C TYR A 81 -10.61 -1.39 9.85
N ASP A 82 -11.78 -1.60 9.24
CA ASP A 82 -12.20 -2.91 8.72
C ASP A 82 -11.26 -3.40 7.60
N ASN A 83 -10.92 -2.50 6.67
CA ASN A 83 -9.98 -2.81 5.60
C ASN A 83 -8.58 -3.12 6.15
N LEU A 84 -8.12 -2.36 7.15
CA LEU A 84 -6.86 -2.60 7.83
C LEU A 84 -6.85 -3.95 8.56
N ALA A 85 -7.89 -4.25 9.33
CA ALA A 85 -8.02 -5.52 10.05
C ALA A 85 -8.07 -6.73 9.10
N ARG A 86 -8.74 -6.59 7.95
CA ARG A 86 -8.75 -7.61 6.90
C ARG A 86 -7.38 -7.80 6.27
N LEU A 87 -6.63 -6.71 6.05
CA LEU A 87 -5.25 -6.80 5.56
C LEU A 87 -4.36 -7.49 6.58
N LEU A 88 -4.35 -7.05 7.83
CA LEU A 88 -3.50 -7.61 8.89
C LEU A 88 -3.75 -9.10 9.10
N ARG A 89 -5.01 -9.57 9.01
CA ARG A 89 -5.34 -11.00 9.01
C ARG A 89 -4.76 -11.78 7.83
N LYS A 90 -4.63 -11.18 6.65
CA LYS A 90 -3.91 -11.83 5.53
C LYS A 90 -2.41 -11.87 5.79
N LEU A 91 -1.88 -10.84 6.44
CA LEU A 91 -0.45 -10.70 6.70
C LEU A 91 0.02 -11.45 7.95
N HIS A 92 -0.87 -11.92 8.84
CA HIS A 92 -0.48 -12.53 10.12
C HIS A 92 0.39 -13.79 9.98
N HIS A 93 0.36 -14.43 8.80
CA HIS A 93 1.20 -15.60 8.51
C HIS A 93 2.56 -15.21 7.89
N LEU A 94 2.72 -13.96 7.47
CA LEU A 94 3.89 -13.47 6.79
C LEU A 94 4.88 -12.91 7.80
N LYS A 95 6.08 -13.50 7.84
CA LYS A 95 7.21 -12.98 8.62
C LYS A 95 7.79 -11.75 7.92
N ASN A 96 8.10 -10.69 8.67
CA ASN A 96 8.66 -9.41 8.21
C ASN A 96 7.66 -8.51 7.46
N CYS A 97 6.88 -7.74 8.23
CA CYS A 97 5.99 -6.69 7.76
C CYS A 97 6.53 -5.32 8.19
N LEU A 98 6.60 -4.37 7.26
CA LEU A 98 6.90 -2.98 7.53
C LEU A 98 5.67 -2.13 7.18
N ILE A 99 5.21 -1.35 8.14
CA ILE A 99 4.12 -0.38 7.95
C ILE A 99 4.76 1.01 7.83
N LEU A 100 4.44 1.70 6.74
CA LEU A 100 4.91 3.04 6.37
C LEU A 100 3.75 4.04 6.37
#